data_AF-A0A7C5ENQ5-F1
#
_entry.id   AF-A0A7C5ENQ5-F1
#
_cell.length_a   1.000
_cell.length_b   1.000
_cell.length_c   1.000
_cell.angle_alpha   90.00
_cell.angle_beta   90.00
_cell.angle_gamma   90.00
#
_symmetry.space_group_name_H-M   'P 1'
#
loop_
_entity.id
_entity.type
_entity.pdbx_description
1 polymer ?
#
loop_
_entity_poly.entity_id
_entity_poly.type
_entity_poly.pdbx_seq_one_letter_code
_entity_poly.pdbx_strand_id
1 'polypeptide(L)'
;MKGLRATSTRSDEGIALIIVLSVLTMLLVIATPFVVEARRDRRTAVISAERQRARAVAEAALEMAKGRLERTHQGWESRPSSGGTPDYDSPAEFMVDAHPKAWADALGQQGGFPYMADPRGDLWSVCVEDEQGRIDADTAPPFLLAGLVGRTVLTKEAKSGDTTLEVESLTGLPPKNGR
;
A
#
# COMPACT_ATOMS: atom_id res chain seq x y z
N MET A 1 -67.36 -18.97 65.96
CA MET A 1 -66.60 -17.74 65.61
C MET A 1 -65.94 -17.99 64.27
N LYS A 2 -66.63 -17.62 63.17
CA LYS A 2 -66.28 -16.55 62.21
C LYS A 2 -64.93 -16.76 61.53
N GLY A 3 -65.01 -17.18 60.26
CA GLY A 3 -63.91 -17.64 59.43
C GLY A 3 -62.90 -16.56 59.05
N LEU A 4 -61.65 -17.01 58.92
CA LEU A 4 -60.59 -16.25 58.30
C LEU A 4 -60.77 -16.24 56.78
N ARG A 5 -60.88 -15.02 56.25
CA ARG A 5 -60.92 -14.71 54.83
C ARG A 5 -59.55 -14.99 54.21
N ALA A 6 -59.49 -15.87 53.22
CA ALA A 6 -58.44 -15.88 52.22
C ALA A 6 -58.82 -14.86 51.14
N THR A 7 -58.09 -13.75 51.06
CA THR A 7 -58.29 -12.74 50.01
C THR A 7 -56.98 -12.52 49.26
N SER A 8 -57.04 -12.85 47.96
CA SER A 8 -56.42 -12.11 46.85
C SER A 8 -54.88 -12.04 46.78
N THR A 9 -54.24 -13.08 46.26
CA THR A 9 -52.83 -13.06 45.80
C THR A 9 -52.66 -12.84 44.30
N ARG A 10 -53.76 -12.75 43.53
CA ARG A 10 -53.73 -12.73 42.05
C ARG A 10 -53.27 -11.41 41.42
N SER A 11 -53.35 -10.28 42.13
CA SER A 11 -52.89 -8.98 41.62
C SER A 11 -51.38 -8.76 41.81
N ASP A 12 -50.79 -9.31 42.86
CA ASP A 12 -49.37 -9.13 43.17
C ASP A 12 -48.47 -9.91 42.19
N GLU A 13 -48.90 -11.08 41.72
CA GLU A 13 -48.19 -11.83 40.66
C GLU A 13 -48.09 -11.04 39.34
N GLY A 14 -49.15 -10.32 38.96
CA GLY A 14 -49.14 -9.50 37.74
C GLY A 14 -48.19 -8.31 37.82
N ILE A 15 -48.15 -7.64 38.99
CA ILE A 15 -47.25 -6.50 39.21
C ILE A 15 -45.79 -6.95 39.26
N ALA A 16 -45.50 -8.08 39.92
CA ALA A 16 -44.14 -8.64 39.97
C ALA A 16 -43.60 -8.97 38.58
N LEU A 17 -44.44 -9.56 37.70
CA LEU A 17 -44.07 -9.85 36.32
C LEU A 17 -43.73 -8.57 35.53
N ILE A 18 -44.53 -7.52 35.67
CA ILE A 18 -44.30 -6.24 34.97
C ILE A 18 -43.00 -5.61 35.42
N ILE A 19 -42.69 -5.63 36.73
CA ILE A 19 -41.42 -5.10 37.25
C ILE A 19 -40.24 -5.89 36.67
N VAL A 20 -40.28 -7.22 36.72
CA VAL A 20 -39.21 -8.07 36.18
C VAL A 20 -39.02 -7.83 34.68
N LEU A 21 -40.11 -7.75 33.92
CA LEU A 21 -40.06 -7.45 32.49
C LEU A 21 -39.42 -6.08 32.24
N SER A 22 -39.81 -5.05 33.00
CA SER A 22 -39.26 -3.70 32.87
C SER A 22 -37.76 -3.66 33.14
N VAL A 23 -37.29 -4.36 34.18
CA VAL A 23 -35.87 -4.48 34.53
C VAL A 23 -35.11 -5.23 33.42
N LEU A 24 -35.67 -6.33 32.91
CA LEU A 24 -35.09 -7.07 31.79
C LEU A 24 -34.96 -6.21 30.53
N THR A 25 -35.99 -5.43 30.17
CA THR A 25 -35.90 -4.49 29.04
C THR A 25 -34.86 -3.41 29.28
N MET A 26 -34.76 -2.85 30.49
CA MET A 26 -33.76 -1.85 30.80
C MET A 26 -32.34 -2.41 30.72
N LEU A 27 -32.12 -3.63 31.21
CA LEU A 27 -30.85 -4.34 31.07
C LEU A 27 -30.50 -4.60 29.59
N LEU A 28 -31.49 -4.97 28.77
CA LEU A 28 -31.27 -5.20 27.33
C LEU A 28 -30.88 -3.91 26.60
N VAL A 29 -31.54 -2.79 26.93
CA VAL A 29 -31.21 -1.46 26.39
C VAL A 29 -29.78 -1.07 26.75
N ILE A 30 -29.35 -1.34 28.00
CA ILE A 30 -27.98 -1.05 28.45
C ILE A 30 -26.95 -1.99 27.80
N ALA A 31 -27.27 -3.26 27.57
CA ALA A 31 -26.35 -4.24 26.99
C ALA A 31 -26.05 -4.00 25.49
N THR A 32 -27.00 -3.41 24.76
CA THR A 32 -26.91 -3.20 23.30
C THR A 32 -25.67 -2.40 22.86
N PRO A 33 -25.36 -1.21 23.42
CA PRO A 33 -24.16 -0.45 23.01
C PRO A 33 -22.85 -1.22 23.25
N PHE A 34 -22.74 -2.03 24.31
CA PHE A 34 -21.53 -2.81 24.57
C PHE A 34 -21.29 -3.88 23.49
N VAL A 35 -22.34 -4.53 23.00
CA VAL A 35 -22.22 -5.50 21.91
C VAL A 35 -21.81 -4.83 20.60
N VAL A 36 -22.32 -3.63 20.34
CA VAL A 36 -21.94 -2.84 19.16
C VAL A 36 -20.48 -2.42 19.25
N GLU A 37 -20.03 -1.96 20.40
CA GLU A 37 -18.64 -1.52 20.61
C GLU A 37 -17.66 -2.68 20.50
N ALA A 38 -17.93 -3.81 21.15
CA ALA A 38 -17.09 -5.01 21.03
C ALA A 38 -16.95 -5.50 19.58
N ARG A 39 -17.99 -5.36 18.76
CA ARG A 39 -17.92 -5.67 17.33
C ARG A 39 -17.06 -4.68 16.55
N ARG A 40 -17.09 -3.40 16.91
CA ARG A 40 -16.24 -2.36 16.29
C ARG A 40 -14.78 -2.56 16.66
N ASP A 41 -14.48 -2.75 17.94
CA ASP A 41 -13.13 -2.98 18.42
C ASP A 41 -12.49 -4.20 17.77
N ARG A 42 -13.26 -5.30 17.62
CA ARG A 42 -12.76 -6.49 16.91
C ARG A 42 -12.41 -6.20 15.46
N ARG A 43 -13.23 -5.41 14.74
CA ARG A 43 -12.93 -5.02 13.34
C ARG A 43 -11.68 -4.15 13.27
N THR A 44 -11.54 -3.18 14.17
CA THR A 44 -10.37 -2.29 14.24
C THR A 44 -9.10 -3.08 14.55
N ALA A 45 -9.17 -4.02 15.50
CA ALA A 45 -8.05 -4.87 15.86
C ALA A 45 -7.59 -5.75 14.69
N VAL A 46 -8.53 -6.35 13.94
CA VAL A 46 -8.21 -7.14 12.74
C VAL A 46 -7.55 -6.27 11.68
N ILE A 47 -8.13 -5.11 11.34
CA ILE A 47 -7.53 -4.21 10.33
C ILE A 47 -6.13 -3.75 10.75
N SER A 48 -5.93 -3.46 12.04
CA SER A 48 -4.63 -3.07 12.57
C SER A 48 -3.61 -4.23 12.46
N ALA A 49 -4.02 -5.45 12.80
CA ALA A 49 -3.17 -6.63 12.69
C ALA A 49 -2.77 -6.91 11.23
N GLU A 50 -3.73 -6.87 10.29
CA GLU A 50 -3.46 -7.09 8.87
C GLU A 50 -2.55 -5.99 8.28
N ARG A 51 -2.69 -4.74 8.72
CA ARG A 51 -1.77 -3.66 8.31
C ARG A 51 -0.34 -3.89 8.80
N GLN A 52 -0.16 -4.36 10.03
CA GLN A 52 1.17 -4.67 10.55
C GLN A 52 1.78 -5.87 9.82
N ARG A 53 0.97 -6.90 9.55
CA ARG A 53 1.38 -8.05 8.73
C ARG A 53 1.83 -7.63 7.34
N ALA A 54 1.03 -6.82 6.63
CA ALA A 54 1.36 -6.32 5.31
C ALA A 54 2.67 -5.50 5.30
N ARG A 55 2.90 -4.69 6.34
CA ARG A 55 4.17 -3.95 6.49
C ARG A 55 5.36 -4.87 6.69
N ALA A 56 5.26 -5.85 7.59
CA ALA A 56 6.33 -6.80 7.83
C ALA A 56 6.67 -7.61 6.57
N VAL A 57 5.66 -8.01 5.79
CA VAL A 57 5.85 -8.70 4.51
C VAL A 57 6.51 -7.78 3.48
N ALA A 58 6.09 -6.52 3.38
CA ALA A 58 6.71 -5.55 2.48
C ALA A 58 8.18 -5.27 2.83
N GLU A 59 8.50 -5.14 4.13
CA GLU A 59 9.88 -5.00 4.61
C GLU A 59 10.72 -6.24 4.31
N ALA A 60 10.18 -7.44 4.53
CA ALA A 60 10.86 -8.68 4.17
C ALA A 60 11.14 -8.78 2.66
N ALA A 61 10.16 -8.39 1.83
CA ALA A 61 10.31 -8.37 0.39
C ALA A 61 11.37 -7.35 -0.06
N LEU A 62 11.42 -6.18 0.58
CA LEU A 62 12.45 -5.16 0.35
C LEU A 62 13.85 -5.68 0.70
N GLU A 63 14.04 -6.24 1.88
CA GLU A 63 15.34 -6.76 2.33
C GLU A 63 15.82 -7.93 1.44
N MET A 64 14.89 -8.77 1.00
CA MET A 64 15.18 -9.82 0.03
C MET A 64 15.66 -9.24 -1.31
N ALA A 65 14.99 -8.20 -1.82
CA ALA A 65 15.39 -7.53 -3.04
C ALA A 65 16.77 -6.86 -2.90
N LYS A 66 17.04 -6.18 -1.79
CA LYS A 66 18.37 -5.61 -1.48
C LYS A 66 19.44 -6.70 -1.48
N GLY A 67 19.23 -7.80 -0.76
CA GLY A 67 20.18 -8.91 -0.71
C GLY A 67 20.41 -9.57 -2.08
N ARG A 68 19.46 -9.47 -3.01
CA ARG A 68 19.64 -9.87 -4.41
C ARG A 68 20.51 -8.87 -5.16
N LEU A 69 20.23 -7.58 -5.07
CA LEU A 69 20.99 -6.50 -5.71
C LEU A 69 22.41 -6.38 -5.18
N GLU A 70 22.67 -6.73 -3.91
CA GLU A 70 24.03 -6.79 -3.37
C GLU A 70 24.93 -7.78 -4.15
N ARG A 71 24.35 -8.81 -4.77
CA ARG A 71 25.11 -9.81 -5.55
C ARG A 71 25.48 -9.32 -6.95
N THR A 72 24.77 -8.31 -7.47
CA THR A 72 25.08 -7.64 -8.73
C THR A 72 25.90 -6.37 -8.49
N HIS A 73 26.24 -6.07 -7.25
CA HIS A 73 27.09 -4.92 -6.95
C HIS A 73 28.53 -5.15 -7.44
N GLN A 74 29.19 -4.08 -7.91
CA GLN A 74 30.54 -4.09 -8.47
C GLN A 74 31.55 -4.90 -7.64
N GLY A 75 31.50 -4.81 -6.30
CA GLY A 75 32.41 -5.56 -5.42
C GLY A 75 32.26 -7.09 -5.49
N TRP A 76 31.06 -7.58 -5.78
CA TRP A 76 30.79 -8.99 -6.05
C TRP A 76 31.13 -9.37 -7.49
N GLU A 77 30.80 -8.51 -8.45
CA GLU A 77 31.01 -8.77 -9.87
C GLU A 77 32.47 -8.69 -10.29
N SER A 78 33.29 -7.87 -9.63
CA SER A 78 34.74 -7.78 -9.89
C SER A 78 35.49 -9.08 -9.57
N ARG A 79 34.83 -10.07 -8.96
CA ARG A 79 35.43 -11.38 -8.69
C ARG A 79 35.53 -12.20 -9.97
N PRO A 80 36.68 -12.86 -10.23
CA PRO A 80 36.90 -13.59 -11.48
C PRO A 80 35.91 -14.73 -11.77
N SER A 81 35.13 -15.17 -10.78
CA SER A 81 34.14 -16.25 -10.89
C SER A 81 32.69 -15.79 -11.06
N SER A 82 32.40 -14.48 -11.01
CA SER A 82 31.03 -13.95 -11.01
C SER A 82 30.40 -13.96 -12.41
N GLY A 83 31.21 -13.79 -13.47
CA GLY A 83 30.72 -13.61 -14.84
C GLY A 83 29.86 -12.35 -15.05
N GLY A 84 29.89 -11.39 -14.11
CA GLY A 84 29.09 -10.16 -14.14
C GLY A 84 29.64 -9.09 -15.07
N THR A 85 29.02 -7.91 -15.04
CA THR A 85 29.34 -6.76 -15.89
C THR A 85 29.67 -5.54 -15.03
N PRO A 86 30.83 -5.51 -14.34
CA PRO A 86 31.14 -4.48 -13.33
C PRO A 86 31.14 -3.03 -13.84
N ASP A 87 31.27 -2.87 -15.16
CA ASP A 87 31.42 -1.57 -15.82
C ASP A 87 30.08 -1.02 -16.36
N TYR A 88 29.02 -1.83 -16.41
CA TYR A 88 27.69 -1.40 -16.84
C TYR A 88 26.61 -2.31 -16.27
N ASP A 89 25.52 -1.70 -15.78
CA ASP A 89 24.41 -2.48 -15.25
C ASP A 89 23.42 -2.82 -16.36
N SER A 90 23.19 -4.12 -16.59
CA SER A 90 22.19 -4.57 -17.56
C SER A 90 20.78 -4.63 -16.93
N PRO A 91 19.69 -4.44 -17.70
CA PRO A 91 18.33 -4.59 -17.17
C PRO A 91 18.06 -5.94 -16.48
N ALA A 92 18.80 -6.99 -16.84
CA ALA A 92 18.69 -8.32 -16.26
C ALA A 92 19.21 -8.39 -14.81
N GLU A 93 20.14 -7.51 -14.41
CA GLU A 93 20.66 -7.47 -13.03
C GLU A 93 19.64 -6.90 -12.04
N PHE A 94 18.80 -5.98 -12.51
CA PHE A 94 17.69 -5.42 -11.75
C PHE A 94 16.48 -6.35 -11.70
N MET A 95 16.48 -7.43 -12.49
CA MET A 95 15.45 -8.47 -12.37
C MET A 95 15.69 -9.23 -11.07
N VAL A 96 15.03 -8.75 -10.01
CA VAL A 96 14.68 -9.55 -8.84
C VAL A 96 13.60 -10.51 -9.30
N ASP A 97 13.98 -11.47 -10.16
CA ASP A 97 13.10 -12.55 -10.46
C ASP A 97 12.79 -13.21 -9.12
N ALA A 98 11.52 -13.16 -8.73
CA ALA A 98 10.94 -14.18 -7.87
C ALA A 98 10.94 -15.53 -8.61
N HIS A 99 12.04 -15.89 -9.29
CA HIS A 99 12.08 -17.02 -10.19
C HIS A 99 11.81 -18.24 -9.33
N PRO A 100 10.70 -18.95 -9.58
CA PRO A 100 10.25 -20.04 -8.74
C PRO A 100 11.36 -21.06 -8.52
N LYS A 101 12.18 -21.38 -9.53
CA LYS A 101 13.26 -22.38 -9.43
C LYS A 101 14.22 -22.18 -8.24
N ALA A 102 14.76 -20.98 -8.01
CA ALA A 102 15.78 -20.81 -6.97
C ALA A 102 15.20 -21.00 -5.55
N TRP A 103 13.93 -20.64 -5.34
CA TRP A 103 13.22 -20.86 -4.08
C TRP A 103 12.57 -22.24 -3.97
N ALA A 104 12.04 -22.75 -5.07
CA ALA A 104 11.50 -24.10 -5.25
C ALA A 104 12.56 -25.15 -4.91
N ASP A 105 13.77 -24.99 -5.43
CA ASP A 105 14.88 -25.90 -5.17
C ASP A 105 15.38 -25.78 -3.72
N ALA A 106 15.36 -24.56 -3.13
CA ALA A 106 15.72 -24.33 -1.73
C ALA A 106 14.69 -24.87 -0.72
N LEU A 107 13.42 -25.00 -1.13
CA LEU A 107 12.32 -25.51 -0.30
C LEU A 107 11.85 -26.92 -0.70
N GLY A 108 12.52 -27.55 -1.67
CA GLY A 108 12.20 -28.89 -2.17
C GLY A 108 10.85 -29.01 -2.90
N GLN A 109 10.25 -27.91 -3.36
CA GLN A 109 8.95 -27.91 -4.03
C GLN A 109 9.12 -27.75 -5.55
N GLN A 110 8.90 -28.81 -6.31
CA GLN A 110 8.99 -28.76 -7.77
C GLN A 110 7.89 -27.88 -8.39
N GLY A 111 8.30 -26.78 -9.03
CA GLY A 111 7.64 -26.30 -10.25
C GLY A 111 6.36 -25.46 -10.11
N GLY A 112 6.22 -24.63 -9.08
CA GLY A 112 5.16 -23.63 -9.01
C GLY A 112 5.59 -22.38 -8.25
N PHE A 113 4.97 -21.22 -8.53
CA PHE A 113 5.11 -20.02 -7.70
C PHE A 113 4.65 -20.39 -6.27
N PRO A 114 5.56 -20.56 -5.29
CA PRO A 114 5.18 -21.07 -3.96
C PRO A 114 4.13 -20.18 -3.28
N TYR A 115 4.19 -18.88 -3.59
CA TYR A 115 3.30 -17.84 -3.08
C TYR A 115 1.88 -17.85 -3.69
N MET A 116 1.65 -18.54 -4.81
CA MET A 116 0.31 -18.72 -5.40
C MET A 116 -0.36 -20.03 -4.99
N ALA A 117 0.38 -20.95 -4.36
CA ALA A 117 -0.13 -22.26 -3.96
C ALA A 117 -0.87 -22.24 -2.61
N ASP A 118 -0.62 -21.24 -1.76
CA ASP A 118 -1.34 -21.07 -0.49
C ASP A 118 -2.41 -19.99 -0.60
N PRO A 119 -3.72 -20.34 -0.66
CA PRO A 119 -4.81 -19.37 -0.67
C PRO A 119 -4.92 -18.53 0.63
N ARG A 120 -4.14 -18.87 1.67
CA ARG A 120 -4.00 -18.09 2.92
C ARG A 120 -2.65 -17.37 3.03
N GLY A 121 -1.77 -17.57 2.05
CA GLY A 121 -0.45 -16.97 1.99
C GLY A 121 -0.51 -15.47 1.69
N ASP A 122 0.51 -14.75 2.13
CA ASP A 122 0.65 -13.34 1.78
C ASP A 122 1.25 -13.22 0.38
N LEU A 123 0.57 -12.47 -0.49
CA LEU A 123 1.04 -12.15 -1.83
C LEU A 123 1.82 -10.83 -1.78
N TRP A 124 3.02 -10.84 -2.34
CA TRP A 124 3.86 -9.66 -2.45
C TRP A 124 4.55 -9.63 -3.81
N SER A 125 4.91 -8.45 -4.25
CA SER A 125 5.65 -8.19 -5.47
C SER A 125 6.65 -7.09 -5.20
N VAL A 126 7.82 -7.18 -5.82
CA VAL A 126 8.83 -6.13 -5.78
C VAL A 126 9.16 -5.77 -7.22
N CYS A 127 9.24 -4.47 -7.49
CA CYS A 127 9.72 -3.92 -8.73
C CYS A 127 10.95 -3.08 -8.38
N VAL A 128 12.03 -3.31 -9.11
CA VAL A 128 13.26 -2.53 -9.01
C VAL A 128 13.42 -1.81 -10.34
N GLU A 129 13.66 -0.50 -10.27
CA GLU A 129 13.92 0.33 -11.42
C GLU A 129 15.25 1.07 -11.19
N ASP A 130 16.03 1.21 -12.24
CA ASP A 130 17.23 2.04 -12.20
C ASP A 130 16.83 3.53 -12.28
N GLU A 131 17.18 4.27 -11.24
CA GLU A 131 16.96 5.71 -11.16
C GLU A 131 18.02 6.51 -11.95
N GLN A 132 19.23 5.96 -12.12
CA GLN A 132 20.32 6.64 -12.85
C GLN A 132 20.07 6.71 -14.35
N GLY A 133 19.25 5.81 -14.90
CA GLY A 133 18.75 5.90 -16.26
C GLY A 133 17.77 7.06 -16.52
N ARG A 134 17.38 7.82 -15.49
CA ARG A 134 16.46 8.97 -15.61
C ARG A 134 17.20 10.30 -15.57
N ILE A 135 16.57 11.31 -16.14
CA ILE A 135 17.05 12.69 -16.05
C ILE A 135 16.77 13.18 -14.63
N ASP A 136 17.84 13.48 -13.88
CA ASP A 136 17.74 14.10 -12.56
C ASP A 136 17.31 15.58 -12.70
N ALA A 137 16.15 15.91 -12.15
CA ALA A 137 15.60 17.26 -12.22
C ALA A 137 16.39 18.30 -11.41
N ASP A 138 17.11 17.87 -10.37
CA ASP A 138 17.85 18.77 -9.48
C ASP A 138 19.20 19.17 -10.07
N THR A 139 19.81 18.30 -10.88
CA THR A 139 21.12 18.54 -11.50
C THR A 139 21.07 18.77 -13.02
N ALA A 140 19.94 18.50 -13.67
CA ALA A 140 19.81 18.71 -15.11
C ALA A 140 19.96 20.20 -15.47
N PRO A 141 20.78 20.51 -16.49
CA PRO A 141 20.89 21.88 -16.94
C PRO A 141 19.56 22.34 -17.58
N PRO A 142 19.22 23.64 -17.51
CA PRO A 142 17.91 24.14 -17.93
C PRO A 142 17.52 23.80 -19.38
N PHE A 143 18.50 23.68 -20.28
CA PHE A 143 18.25 23.33 -21.67
C PHE A 143 17.78 21.88 -21.87
N LEU A 144 18.17 20.97 -20.98
CA LEU A 144 17.82 19.55 -21.02
C LEU A 144 16.38 19.38 -20.50
N LEU A 145 16.05 20.04 -19.38
CA LEU A 145 14.68 20.12 -18.87
C LEU A 145 13.73 20.76 -19.89
N ALA A 146 14.16 21.85 -20.53
CA ALA A 146 13.39 22.47 -21.61
C ALA A 146 13.19 21.50 -22.80
N GLY A 147 14.17 20.66 -23.11
CA GLY A 147 14.05 19.61 -24.12
C GLY A 147 13.01 18.54 -23.77
N LEU A 148 12.84 18.22 -22.49
CA LEU A 148 11.86 17.22 -22.01
C LEU A 148 10.42 17.77 -22.01
N VAL A 149 10.24 19.03 -21.59
CA VAL A 149 8.91 19.68 -21.47
C VAL A 149 8.40 20.20 -22.81
N GLY A 150 9.29 20.36 -23.79
CA GLY A 150 9.01 21.03 -25.05
C GLY A 150 9.54 22.47 -25.00
N ARG A 151 10.53 22.75 -25.85
CA ARG A 151 11.16 24.07 -25.95
C ARG A 151 10.83 24.74 -27.26
N THR A 152 10.84 26.06 -27.23
CA THR A 152 10.98 26.90 -28.41
C THR A 152 11.99 27.99 -28.10
N VAL A 153 12.79 28.38 -29.09
CA VAL A 153 13.82 29.41 -28.91
C VAL A 153 13.20 30.76 -29.25
N LEU A 154 13.50 31.78 -28.45
CA LEU A 154 13.09 33.15 -28.76
C LEU A 154 13.87 33.65 -29.98
N THR A 155 13.17 34.17 -30.98
CA THR A 155 13.80 34.73 -32.18
C THR A 155 14.39 36.12 -31.92
N LYS A 156 13.94 36.78 -30.84
CA LYS A 156 14.42 38.08 -30.36
C LYS A 156 14.56 38.07 -28.84
N GLU A 157 15.51 38.86 -28.33
CA GLU A 157 15.71 39.04 -26.89
C GLU A 157 14.46 39.67 -26.25
N ALA A 158 13.91 39.01 -25.22
CA ALA A 158 12.73 39.49 -24.51
C ALA A 158 13.09 40.63 -23.56
N LYS A 159 12.35 41.74 -23.61
CA LYS A 159 12.54 42.88 -22.72
C LYS A 159 11.48 42.93 -21.64
N SER A 160 11.83 43.51 -20.50
CA SER A 160 10.88 43.75 -19.42
C SER A 160 9.79 44.73 -19.90
N GLY A 161 8.54 44.26 -19.94
CA GLY A 161 7.38 45.01 -20.46
C GLY A 161 6.79 44.48 -21.77
N ASP A 162 7.42 43.48 -22.40
CA ASP A 162 6.90 42.89 -23.64
C ASP A 162 5.61 42.08 -23.38
N THR A 163 4.54 42.40 -24.11
CA THR A 163 3.27 41.67 -24.06
C THR A 163 3.19 40.51 -25.06
N THR A 164 4.20 40.38 -25.93
CA THR A 164 4.28 39.38 -27.00
C THR A 164 5.70 38.87 -27.13
N LEU A 165 5.88 37.54 -27.19
CA LEU A 165 7.17 36.89 -27.40
C LEU A 165 7.22 36.29 -28.81
N GLU A 166 8.26 36.61 -29.57
CA GLU A 166 8.53 35.99 -30.86
C GLU A 166 9.34 34.71 -30.67
N VAL A 167 8.80 33.58 -31.14
CA VAL A 167 9.40 32.25 -30.99
C VAL A 167 9.61 31.60 -32.35
N GLU A 168 10.66 30.77 -32.45
CA GLU A 168 11.06 30.08 -33.69
C GLU A 168 10.00 29.10 -34.19
N SER A 169 9.28 28.43 -33.28
CA SER A 169 8.19 27.52 -33.60
C SER A 169 7.05 27.59 -32.57
N LEU A 170 5.82 27.52 -33.07
CA LEU A 170 4.59 27.43 -32.27
C LEU A 170 4.11 25.98 -32.06
N THR A 171 4.81 25.00 -32.64
CA THR A 171 4.44 23.58 -32.53
C THR A 171 4.53 23.13 -31.07
N GLY A 172 3.43 22.61 -30.51
CA GLY A 172 3.37 22.13 -29.13
C GLY A 172 2.97 23.19 -28.10
N LEU A 173 2.82 24.46 -28.49
CA LEU A 173 2.24 25.48 -27.62
C LEU A 173 0.71 25.47 -27.71
N PRO A 174 -0.01 25.66 -26.60
CA PRO A 174 -1.47 25.75 -26.61
C PRO A 174 -1.92 26.95 -27.48
N PRO A 175 -3.03 26.85 -28.21
CA PRO A 175 -3.52 27.96 -29.01
C PRO A 175 -3.90 29.14 -28.11
N LYS A 176 -3.91 30.34 -28.71
CA LYS A 176 -4.20 31.61 -28.04
C LYS A 176 -5.45 31.44 -27.15
N ASN A 177 -5.26 31.50 -25.81
CA ASN A 177 -6.25 31.31 -24.73
C ASN A 177 -6.36 29.89 -24.08
N GLY A 178 -5.40 28.99 -24.28
CA GLY A 178 -5.27 27.79 -23.45
C GLY A 178 -6.43 26.79 -23.54
N ARG A 179 -7.00 26.62 -24.74
CA ARG A 179 -8.03 25.60 -25.02
C ARG A 179 -7.52 24.51 -25.92
#